data_AF-A0A7S1W0X3-F1
#
_entry.id   AF-A0A7S1W0X3-F1
#
_cell.length_a   1.000
_cell.length_b   1.000
_cell.length_c   1.000
_cell.angle_alpha   90.00
_cell.angle_beta   90.00
_cell.angle_gamma   90.00
#
_symmetry.space_group_name_H-M   'P 1'
#
loop_
_entity.id
_entity.type
_entity.pdbx_description
1 polymer ?
#
loop_
_entity_poly.entity_id
_entity_poly.type
_entity_poly.pdbx_seq_one_letter_code
_entity_poly.pdbx_strand_id
1 'polypeptide(L)'
;DSFFSYEVPLNATTSSQASRQHPAVEAALLVAEYAAAVAPELAGPDRSPGYAEWWCHSKPHCAGHLLHFDQADDSQVPAVSTVLYLSSEGVGGPTLVTDQAMDDGYLASRGWLCRPKENRLLLFDGRLLHG
;
A
#
# COMPACT_ATOMS: atom_id res chain seq x y z
N ASP A 1 -13.71 8.83 -12.17
CA ASP A 1 -13.08 8.24 -10.98
C ASP A 1 -14.06 7.37 -10.24
N SER A 2 -13.82 6.06 -10.25
CA SER A 2 -14.45 5.13 -9.31
C SER A 2 -13.46 4.92 -8.15
N PHE A 3 -13.91 5.17 -6.93
CA PHE A 3 -13.16 4.89 -5.71
C PHE A 3 -13.93 3.86 -4.89
N PHE A 4 -13.23 2.88 -4.38
CA PHE A 4 -13.74 1.94 -3.39
C PHE A 4 -12.59 1.63 -2.43
N SER A 5 -12.89 1.42 -1.16
CA SER A 5 -11.95 0.88 -0.18
C SER A 5 -12.57 -0.34 0.49
N TYR A 6 -11.74 -1.35 0.77
CA TYR A 6 -12.12 -2.56 1.48
C TYR A 6 -11.07 -2.89 2.52
N GLU A 7 -11.53 -3.26 3.71
CA GLU A 7 -10.69 -3.87 4.74
C GLU A 7 -10.79 -5.39 4.68
N VAL A 8 -9.65 -6.07 4.74
CA VAL A 8 -9.54 -7.52 4.72
C VAL A 8 -8.79 -7.97 5.97
N PRO A 9 -9.42 -8.73 6.88
CA PRO A 9 -8.74 -9.28 8.05
C PRO A 9 -7.62 -10.25 7.64
N LEU A 10 -6.41 -10.05 8.16
CA LEU A 10 -5.24 -10.89 7.85
C LEU A 10 -5.21 -12.18 8.67
N ASN A 11 -5.83 -12.18 9.85
CA ASN A 11 -5.93 -13.34 10.75
C ASN A 11 -7.15 -14.24 10.44
N ALA A 12 -7.92 -13.93 9.39
CA ALA A 12 -8.95 -14.84 8.91
C ALA A 12 -8.23 -16.07 8.34
N THR A 13 -8.00 -17.05 9.21
CA THR A 13 -7.67 -18.43 8.86
C THR A 13 -8.41 -18.76 7.56
N THR A 14 -7.71 -19.32 6.58
CA THR A 14 -8.27 -19.97 5.39
C THR A 14 -9.28 -21.05 5.80
N SER A 15 -10.42 -20.64 6.33
CA SER A 15 -11.48 -21.47 6.88
C SER A 15 -12.44 -21.74 5.75
N SER A 16 -12.14 -22.80 4.99
CA SER A 16 -13.06 -23.79 4.41
C SER A 16 -14.49 -23.39 3.98
N GLN A 17 -14.76 -22.15 3.63
CA GLN A 17 -15.99 -21.69 3.00
C GLN A 17 -15.58 -20.94 1.72
N ALA A 18 -15.26 -21.75 0.71
CA ALA A 18 -14.97 -21.32 -0.64
C ALA A 18 -16.24 -20.80 -1.34
N SER A 19 -16.82 -19.71 -0.84
CA SER A 19 -17.37 -18.73 -1.78
C SER A 19 -16.16 -18.13 -2.50
N ARG A 20 -16.22 -18.02 -3.83
CA ARG A 20 -15.13 -17.38 -4.59
C ARG A 20 -14.99 -15.97 -4.02
N GLN A 21 -13.88 -15.70 -3.32
CA GLN A 21 -13.58 -14.34 -2.90
C GLN A 21 -13.42 -13.50 -4.17
N HIS A 22 -13.73 -12.21 -4.07
CA HIS A 22 -13.52 -11.32 -5.20
C HIS A 22 -12.02 -11.34 -5.55
N PRO A 23 -11.60 -11.46 -6.83
CA PRO A 23 -10.17 -11.61 -7.18
C PRO A 23 -9.27 -10.51 -6.61
N ALA A 24 -9.83 -9.32 -6.40
CA ALA A 24 -9.10 -8.21 -5.81
C ALA A 24 -8.87 -8.36 -4.29
N VAL A 25 -9.76 -9.06 -3.56
CA VAL A 25 -9.53 -9.48 -2.17
C VAL A 25 -8.43 -10.54 -2.12
N GLU A 26 -8.44 -11.50 -3.05
CA GLU A 26 -7.36 -12.51 -3.16
C GLU A 26 -6.01 -11.83 -3.43
N ALA A 27 -5.98 -10.84 -4.32
CA ALA A 27 -4.78 -10.06 -4.59
C ALA A 27 -4.27 -9.30 -3.35
N ALA A 28 -5.17 -8.67 -2.57
CA ALA A 28 -4.79 -7.98 -1.34
C ALA A 28 -4.19 -8.94 -0.30
N LEU A 29 -4.78 -10.13 -0.12
CA LEU A 29 -4.24 -11.17 0.76
C LEU A 29 -2.86 -11.66 0.30
N LEU A 30 -2.69 -11.92 -1.00
CA LEU A 30 -1.40 -12.33 -1.56
C LEU A 30 -0.32 -11.25 -1.39
N VAL A 31 -0.67 -9.97 -1.57
CA VAL A 31 0.25 -8.85 -1.34
C VAL A 31 0.64 -8.78 0.14
N ALA A 32 -0.30 -8.93 1.06
CA ALA A 32 -0.02 -8.91 2.49
C ALA A 32 0.88 -10.08 2.93
N GLU A 33 0.60 -11.30 2.45
CA GLU A 33 1.43 -12.48 2.69
C GLU A 33 2.84 -12.29 2.13
N TYR A 34 2.96 -11.80 0.90
CA TYR A 34 4.25 -11.53 0.28
C TYR A 34 5.03 -10.46 1.05
N ALA A 35 4.39 -9.36 1.45
CA ALA A 35 5.02 -8.29 2.24
C ALA A 35 5.55 -8.81 3.58
N ALA A 36 4.76 -9.62 4.29
CA ALA A 36 5.18 -10.25 5.54
C ALA A 36 6.37 -11.21 5.34
N ALA A 37 6.45 -11.89 4.19
CA ALA A 37 7.53 -12.81 3.88
C ALA A 37 8.84 -12.11 3.46
N VAL A 38 8.77 -11.03 2.69
CA VAL A 38 9.97 -10.40 2.08
C VAL A 38 10.50 -9.19 2.81
N ALA A 39 9.66 -8.50 3.57
CA ALA A 39 10.02 -7.29 4.31
C ALA A 39 9.38 -7.26 5.71
N PRO A 40 9.52 -8.33 6.53
CA PRO A 40 8.94 -8.39 7.87
C PRO A 40 9.42 -7.23 8.77
N GLU A 41 10.61 -6.70 8.52
CA GLU A 41 11.17 -5.55 9.24
C GLU A 41 10.38 -4.26 9.06
N LEU A 42 9.63 -4.10 7.95
CA LEU A 42 8.80 -2.91 7.72
C LEU A 42 7.60 -2.87 8.67
N ALA A 43 7.04 -4.04 9.03
CA ALA A 43 6.01 -4.09 10.05
C ALA A 43 6.57 -3.67 11.42
N GLY A 44 7.86 -3.90 11.66
CA GLY A 44 8.49 -3.64 12.95
C GLY A 44 8.16 -4.72 13.99
N PRO A 45 9.01 -4.88 15.02
CA PRO A 45 8.94 -6.03 15.94
C PRO A 45 7.65 -6.08 16.78
N ASP A 46 7.01 -4.92 16.98
CA ASP A 46 5.85 -4.78 17.88
C ASP A 46 4.52 -4.57 17.12
N ARG A 47 4.52 -4.63 15.78
CA ARG A 47 3.28 -4.48 14.99
C ARG A 47 2.92 -5.80 14.32
N SER A 48 1.73 -6.28 14.67
CA SER A 48 1.06 -7.37 13.95
C SER A 48 -0.20 -6.79 13.33
N PRO A 49 -0.18 -6.38 12.05
CA PRO A 49 -1.36 -5.81 11.41
C PRO A 49 -2.51 -6.83 11.43
N GLY A 50 -3.67 -6.41 11.95
CA GLY A 50 -4.85 -7.27 12.05
C GLY A 50 -5.64 -7.36 10.73
N TYR A 51 -5.47 -6.37 9.86
CA TYR A 51 -6.16 -6.23 8.58
C TYR A 51 -5.26 -5.51 7.57
N ALA A 52 -5.62 -5.62 6.29
CA ALA A 52 -5.12 -4.77 5.22
C ALA A 52 -6.29 -3.99 4.61
N GLU A 53 -6.13 -2.68 4.48
CA GLU A 53 -7.01 -1.87 3.67
C GLU A 53 -6.44 -1.81 2.24
N TRP A 54 -7.31 -1.85 1.23
CA TRP A 54 -6.89 -1.68 -0.15
C TRP A 54 -7.95 -0.99 -1.00
N TRP A 55 -7.46 -0.33 -2.04
CA TRP A 55 -8.25 0.35 -3.06
C TRP A 55 -7.51 0.27 -4.40
N CYS A 56 -8.21 0.57 -5.49
CA CYS A 56 -7.61 0.64 -6.82
C CYS A 56 -8.01 1.94 -7.52
N HIS A 57 -7.05 2.58 -8.18
CA HIS A 57 -7.28 3.78 -8.97
C HIS A 57 -6.99 3.54 -10.45
N SER A 58 -7.87 4.04 -11.31
CA SER A 58 -7.61 4.24 -12.74
C SER A 58 -7.79 5.72 -13.04
N LYS A 59 -6.68 6.46 -13.13
CA LYS A 59 -6.68 7.91 -13.36
C LYS A 59 -6.09 8.27 -14.74
N PRO A 60 -6.50 9.41 -15.33
CA PRO A 60 -5.81 9.98 -16.49
C PRO A 60 -4.31 10.18 -16.22
N HIS A 61 -3.47 10.13 -17.26
CA HIS A 61 -2.00 10.12 -17.15
C HIS A 61 -1.42 11.28 -16.32
N CYS A 62 -2.05 12.45 -16.38
CA CYS A 62 -1.65 13.65 -15.65
C CYS A 62 -2.31 13.85 -14.27
N ALA A 63 -3.13 12.90 -13.80
CA ALA A 63 -3.82 12.97 -12.52
C ALA A 63 -3.16 12.05 -11.49
N GLY A 64 -2.21 12.60 -10.73
CA GLY A 64 -1.53 11.92 -9.60
C GLY A 64 -2.27 12.06 -8.27
N HIS A 65 -1.62 11.60 -7.20
CA HIS A 65 -2.00 11.96 -5.83
C HIS A 65 -1.14 13.14 -5.37
N LEU A 66 -1.69 13.96 -4.47
CA LEU A 66 -0.87 14.91 -3.72
C LEU A 66 -0.02 14.11 -2.73
N LEU A 67 1.10 14.68 -2.28
CA LEU A 67 1.85 14.08 -1.19
C LEU A 67 0.96 14.00 0.06
N HIS A 68 0.90 12.81 0.66
CA HIS A 68 0.09 12.51 1.81
C HIS A 68 0.74 11.40 2.64
N PHE A 69 0.17 11.17 3.82
CA PHE A 69 0.42 9.98 4.61
C PHE A 69 -0.80 9.10 4.52
N ASP A 70 -0.60 7.78 4.52
CA ASP A 70 -1.70 6.85 4.71
C ASP A 70 -2.18 6.96 6.16
N GLN A 71 -3.47 7.17 6.35
CA GLN A 71 -4.06 7.34 7.67
C GLN A 71 -5.48 6.79 7.68
N ALA A 72 -5.77 5.92 8.65
CA ALA A 72 -7.13 5.52 8.96
C ALA A 72 -7.87 6.62 9.73
N ASP A 73 -9.21 6.54 9.76
CA ASP A 73 -10.07 7.56 10.40
C ASP A 73 -9.73 7.83 11.88
N ASP A 74 -9.09 6.89 12.57
CA ASP A 74 -8.70 6.97 13.97
C ASP A 74 -7.24 7.42 14.18
N SER A 75 -6.59 7.95 13.14
CA SER A 75 -5.18 8.36 13.14
C SER A 75 -4.17 7.23 13.27
N GLN A 76 -4.59 5.98 13.03
CA GLN A 76 -3.65 4.90 12.84
C GLN A 76 -2.98 5.00 11.46
N VAL A 77 -1.67 4.73 11.45
CA VAL A 77 -0.86 4.61 10.24
C VAL A 77 -0.62 3.14 9.95
N PRO A 78 -0.62 2.71 8.67
CA PRO A 78 -0.32 1.33 8.33
C PRO A 78 1.09 0.96 8.77
N ALA A 79 1.28 -0.30 9.17
CA ALA A 79 2.60 -0.83 9.47
C ALA A 79 3.47 -0.85 8.21
N VAL A 80 2.87 -1.25 7.08
CA VAL A 80 3.48 -1.29 5.76
C VAL A 80 2.49 -0.72 4.76
N SER A 81 2.92 0.24 3.94
CA SER A 81 2.16 0.71 2.78
C SER A 81 2.64 0.01 1.53
N THR A 82 1.71 -0.24 0.60
CA THR A 82 2.00 -0.99 -0.62
C THR A 82 1.40 -0.33 -1.86
N VAL A 83 2.11 -0.41 -2.98
CA VAL A 83 1.59 -0.01 -4.31
C VAL A 83 1.88 -1.12 -5.30
N LEU A 84 0.83 -1.72 -5.85
CA LEU A 84 0.93 -2.68 -6.94
C LEU A 84 0.56 -2.02 -8.27
N TYR A 85 1.53 -1.94 -9.19
CA TYR A 85 1.26 -1.42 -10.53
C TYR A 85 0.64 -2.49 -11.42
N LEU A 86 -0.56 -2.20 -11.91
CA LEU A 86 -1.29 -3.03 -12.88
C LEU A 86 -1.11 -2.55 -14.32
N SER A 87 -0.53 -1.37 -14.52
CA SER A 87 -0.26 -0.79 -15.84
C SER A 87 1.15 -1.12 -16.35
N SER A 88 1.29 -1.18 -17.67
CA SER A 88 2.59 -1.31 -18.33
C SER A 88 3.48 -0.08 -18.12
N GLU A 89 4.78 -0.28 -18.33
CA GLU A 89 5.77 0.79 -18.20
C GLU A 89 5.46 1.97 -19.13
N GLY A 90 5.61 3.20 -18.61
CA GLY A 90 5.32 4.44 -19.34
C GLY A 90 3.89 4.95 -19.20
N VAL A 91 2.98 4.18 -18.61
CA VAL A 91 1.60 4.60 -18.33
C VAL A 91 1.47 5.02 -16.86
N GLY A 92 1.07 6.28 -16.62
CA GLY A 92 0.93 6.88 -15.30
C GLY A 92 2.22 7.49 -14.75
N GLY A 93 2.12 8.09 -13.56
CA GLY A 93 3.26 8.67 -12.84
C GLY A 93 3.93 7.67 -11.88
N PRO A 94 5.22 7.86 -11.55
CA PRO A 94 5.86 7.12 -10.48
C PRO A 94 5.26 7.48 -9.12
N THR A 95 5.33 6.55 -8.17
CA THR A 95 5.15 6.87 -6.75
C THR A 95 6.46 7.40 -6.19
N LEU A 96 6.41 8.58 -5.57
CA LEU A 96 7.49 9.15 -4.79
C LEU A 96 7.29 8.76 -3.32
N VAL A 97 8.29 8.12 -2.71
CA VAL A 97 8.37 7.94 -1.26
C VAL A 97 9.50 8.83 -0.75
N THR A 98 9.27 9.55 0.34
CA THR A 98 10.28 10.44 0.94
C THR A 98 10.84 9.87 2.23
N ASP A 99 11.88 10.50 2.78
CA ASP A 99 12.39 10.19 4.11
C ASP A 99 11.70 10.96 5.25
N GLN A 100 10.60 11.66 4.97
CA GLN A 100 9.80 12.38 5.98
C GLN A 100 8.71 11.46 6.56
N ALA A 101 8.65 11.33 7.89
CA ALA A 101 7.63 10.57 8.60
C ALA A 101 6.56 11.48 9.26
N MET A 102 5.36 10.93 9.51
CA MET A 102 4.18 11.67 10.01
C MET A 102 4.42 12.55 11.25
N ASP A 103 5.41 12.23 12.09
CA ASP A 103 5.71 12.94 13.34
C ASP A 103 7.18 13.38 13.48
N ASP A 104 7.99 13.39 12.42
CA ASP A 104 9.43 13.64 12.60
C ASP A 104 9.78 15.12 12.86
N GLY A 105 8.91 16.06 12.45
CA GLY A 105 9.08 17.51 12.66
C GLY A 105 10.05 18.21 11.68
N TYR A 106 10.56 17.51 10.68
CA TYR A 106 11.49 17.95 9.65
C TYR A 106 10.87 17.78 8.25
N LEU A 107 11.49 18.46 7.28
CA LEU A 107 11.14 18.30 5.86
C LEU A 107 11.96 17.17 5.25
N ALA A 108 11.36 16.47 4.28
CA ALA A 108 12.05 15.49 3.47
C ALA A 108 13.36 16.05 2.88
N SER A 109 14.43 15.27 3.00
CA SER A 109 15.74 15.56 2.42
C SER A 109 16.07 14.67 1.22
N ARG A 110 15.40 13.52 1.13
CA ARG A 110 15.58 12.50 0.09
C ARG A 110 14.24 11.93 -0.35
N GLY A 111 14.24 11.34 -1.54
CA GLY A 111 13.11 10.59 -2.05
C GLY A 111 13.51 9.53 -3.05
N TRP A 112 12.66 8.53 -3.19
CA TRP A 112 12.81 7.37 -4.07
C TRP A 112 11.61 7.30 -4.99
N LEU A 113 11.88 7.20 -6.30
CA LEU A 113 10.84 7.08 -7.32
C LEU A 113 10.69 5.62 -7.75
N CYS A 114 9.51 5.06 -7.51
CA CYS A 114 9.11 3.79 -8.09
C CYS A 114 8.32 4.04 -9.37
N ARG A 115 8.90 3.72 -10.53
CA ARG A 115 8.18 3.87 -11.81
C ARG A 115 7.11 2.79 -11.99
N PRO A 116 5.99 3.06 -12.66
CA PRO A 116 5.03 2.02 -13.00
C PRO A 116 5.66 0.94 -13.88
N LYS A 117 5.40 -0.31 -13.54
CA LYS A 117 5.68 -1.48 -14.37
C LYS A 117 4.72 -2.58 -13.94
N GLU A 118 4.10 -3.27 -14.88
CA GLU A 118 3.13 -4.32 -14.59
C GLU A 118 3.71 -5.35 -13.61
N ASN A 119 2.93 -5.69 -12.59
CA ASN A 119 3.28 -6.59 -11.49
C ASN A 119 4.46 -6.13 -10.60
N ARG A 120 4.85 -4.84 -10.68
CA ARG A 120 5.78 -4.26 -9.71
C ARG A 120 5.04 -3.92 -8.42
N LEU A 121 5.46 -4.54 -7.34
CA LEU A 121 5.04 -4.23 -5.98
C LEU A 121 6.08 -3.33 -5.30
N LEU A 122 5.65 -2.18 -4.83
CA LEU A 122 6.40 -1.32 -3.92
C LEU A 122 5.91 -1.58 -2.49
N LEU A 123 6.86 -1.71 -1.56
CA LEU A 123 6.63 -1.82 -0.12
C LEU A 123 7.45 -0.74 0.57
N PHE A 124 6.88 -0.07 1.56
CA PHE A 124 7.59 0.94 2.35
C PHE A 124 6.96 1.09 3.74
N ASP A 125 7.69 1.75 4.65
CA ASP A 125 7.19 2.09 5.98
C ASP A 125 5.98 3.01 5.85
N GLY A 126 4.84 2.57 6.38
CA GLY A 126 3.56 3.28 6.18
C GLY A 126 3.47 4.65 6.84
N ARG A 127 4.49 5.04 7.62
CA ARG A 127 4.61 6.39 8.19
C ARG A 127 5.16 7.42 7.23
N LEU A 128 5.71 7.01 6.08
CA LEU A 128 6.45 7.90 5.19
C LEU A 128 5.51 8.69 4.27
N LEU A 129 5.83 9.98 4.10
CA LEU A 129 5.14 10.87 3.17
C LEU A 129 5.41 10.42 1.73
N HIS A 130 4.34 10.27 0.95
CA HIS A 130 4.41 9.73 -0.41
C HIS A 130 3.27 10.25 -1.30
N GLY A 131 3.37 10.02 -2.62
CA GLY A 131 2.33 10.39 -3.60
C GLY A 131 2.68 10.04 -5.04
#